data_AF-A0AAN7X865-F1
#
_entry.id   AF-A0AAN7X865-F1
#
_cell.length_a   1.000
_cell.length_b   1.000
_cell.length_c   1.000
_cell.angle_alpha   90.00
_cell.angle_beta   90.00
_cell.angle_gamma   90.00
#
_symmetry.space_group_name_H-M   'P 1'
#
loop_
_entity.id
_entity.type
_entity.pdbx_description
1 polymer ?
#
loop_
_entity_poly.entity_id
_entity_poly.type
_entity_poly.pdbx_seq_one_letter_code
_entity_poly.pdbx_strand_id
1 'polypeptide(L)'
;MSSQATPTQVLRPTTPPLPSPGSPESLHPPPCRQRDRSPSPMRGYLIPSPLPTRRNRTCSATARALEGPTFTGVCKCFSRSKGHGFITPSDGSNDIFVHISDIEGEYVPVEGDEVSYKICSIPPKHEKIQAVEVAITHLNPGTKHETWGGAGRQQLRAGGVSAGGYYSFHR
;
A
#
# COMPACT_ATOMS: atom_id res chain seq x y z
N MET A 1 82.64 -29.26 23.60
CA MET A 1 82.33 -29.95 24.87
C MET A 1 81.51 -28.98 25.72
N SER A 2 80.40 -29.50 26.23
CA SER A 2 79.26 -28.82 26.84
C SER A 2 79.54 -28.18 28.21
N SER A 3 78.72 -27.19 28.59
CA SER A 3 78.28 -26.84 29.96
C SER A 3 77.12 -25.85 29.85
N GLN A 4 75.86 -26.28 30.07
CA GLN A 4 75.02 -26.04 31.28
C GLN A 4 74.70 -24.55 31.53
N ALA A 5 73.53 -24.11 31.99
CA ALA A 5 72.19 -24.67 32.22
C ALA A 5 71.26 -23.45 32.46
N THR A 6 69.97 -23.64 32.24
CA THR A 6 68.89 -22.64 32.14
C THR A 6 68.51 -21.94 33.47
N PRO A 7 68.09 -20.66 33.46
CA PRO A 7 67.51 -20.00 34.62
C PRO A 7 66.04 -20.36 34.85
N THR A 8 65.75 -20.74 36.10
CA THR A 8 64.46 -20.91 36.78
C THR A 8 63.47 -19.78 36.50
N GLN A 9 62.25 -20.11 36.06
CA GLN A 9 61.10 -19.19 36.07
C GLN A 9 60.04 -19.71 37.05
N VAL A 10 59.65 -18.81 37.94
CA VAL A 10 58.74 -18.99 39.08
C VAL A 10 57.31 -19.17 38.58
N LEU A 11 56.63 -20.20 39.09
CA LEU A 11 55.22 -20.50 38.81
C LEU A 11 54.32 -19.42 39.40
N ARG A 12 53.40 -18.87 38.57
CA ARG A 12 52.33 -17.97 39.02
C ARG A 12 51.15 -18.80 39.55
N PRO A 13 50.46 -18.36 40.61
CA PRO A 13 49.29 -19.07 41.13
C PRO A 13 48.10 -18.95 40.17
N THR A 14 47.51 -20.11 39.86
CA THR A 14 46.31 -20.27 39.02
C THR A 14 45.07 -19.93 39.84
N THR A 15 44.40 -18.81 39.52
CA THR A 15 43.05 -18.53 40.03
C THR A 15 42.05 -19.38 39.26
N PRO A 16 41.15 -20.15 39.91
CA PRO A 16 40.08 -20.86 39.20
C PRO A 16 39.02 -19.88 38.67
N PRO A 17 38.38 -20.15 37.53
CA PRO A 17 37.31 -19.32 37.00
C PRO A 17 36.02 -19.48 37.82
N LEU A 18 35.31 -18.36 38.03
CA LEU A 18 33.95 -18.36 38.59
C LEU A 18 32.98 -19.11 37.67
N PRO A 19 31.95 -19.79 38.21
CA PRO A 19 30.85 -20.31 37.41
C PRO A 19 29.95 -19.15 36.94
N SER A 20 29.72 -19.09 35.63
CA SER A 20 28.76 -18.18 35.01
C SER A 20 27.34 -18.46 35.52
N PRO A 21 26.54 -17.43 35.89
CA PRO A 21 25.11 -17.62 36.08
C PRO A 21 24.47 -17.94 34.72
N GLY A 22 23.75 -19.05 34.67
CA GLY A 22 23.02 -19.51 33.49
C GLY A 22 22.06 -18.43 32.99
N SER A 23 22.11 -18.19 31.68
CA SER A 23 21.16 -17.36 30.97
C SER A 23 19.73 -17.85 31.27
N PRO A 24 18.81 -16.99 31.75
CA PRO A 24 17.41 -17.36 31.76
C PRO A 24 16.93 -17.45 30.31
N GLU A 25 16.73 -18.70 29.90
CA GLU A 25 15.62 -19.20 29.09
C GLU A 25 14.91 -18.13 28.25
N SER A 26 15.09 -18.23 26.94
CA SER A 26 14.27 -17.57 25.92
C SER A 26 12.82 -17.47 26.39
N LEU A 27 12.37 -16.25 26.69
CA LEU A 27 10.97 -15.88 26.56
C LEU A 27 10.60 -16.07 25.08
N HIS A 28 10.29 -17.30 24.71
CA HIS A 28 9.68 -17.61 23.43
C HIS A 28 8.32 -16.92 23.49
N PRO A 29 8.04 -15.92 22.63
CA PRO A 29 6.68 -15.45 22.50
C PRO A 29 5.83 -16.70 22.19
N PRO A 30 4.64 -16.87 22.78
CA PRO A 30 3.76 -17.97 22.37
C PRO A 30 3.66 -17.89 20.85
N PRO A 31 3.73 -19.03 20.12
CA PRO A 31 3.58 -19.00 18.67
C PRO A 31 2.34 -18.17 18.43
N CYS A 32 2.51 -17.02 17.76
CA CYS A 32 1.42 -16.10 17.47
C CYS A 32 0.34 -16.97 16.89
N ARG A 33 -0.65 -17.30 17.73
CA ARG A 33 -1.74 -18.17 17.35
C ARG A 33 -2.26 -17.46 16.13
N GLN A 34 -2.09 -18.10 14.97
CA GLN A 34 -2.65 -17.63 13.71
C GLN A 34 -4.14 -17.63 14.01
N ARG A 35 -4.60 -16.53 14.61
CA ARG A 35 -5.96 -16.09 14.53
C ARG A 35 -6.11 -16.06 13.04
N ASP A 36 -6.89 -17.01 12.54
CA ASP A 36 -7.41 -17.04 11.20
C ASP A 36 -8.10 -15.68 11.03
N ARG A 37 -7.26 -14.70 10.69
CA ARG A 37 -7.60 -13.29 10.66
C ARG A 37 -8.26 -13.19 9.32
N SER A 38 -9.58 -13.34 9.37
CA SER A 38 -10.60 -13.06 8.37
C SER A 38 -10.04 -12.95 6.95
N PRO A 39 -10.44 -13.82 6.00
CA PRO A 39 -9.95 -13.87 4.63
C PRO A 39 -10.30 -12.56 3.91
N SER A 40 -9.50 -11.53 4.16
CA SER A 40 -9.59 -10.27 3.47
C SER A 40 -8.81 -10.48 2.19
N PRO A 41 -9.44 -10.41 1.01
CA PRO A 41 -8.76 -10.59 -0.28
C PRO A 41 -7.59 -9.61 -0.49
N MET A 42 -7.44 -8.61 0.39
CA MET A 42 -6.36 -7.64 0.39
C MET A 42 -5.09 -8.00 1.18
N ARG A 43 -5.00 -9.17 1.84
CA ARG A 43 -3.91 -9.45 2.82
C ARG A 43 -2.50 -9.59 2.19
N GLY A 44 -2.39 -9.62 0.86
CA GLY A 44 -1.11 -9.67 0.13
C GLY A 44 -0.63 -8.33 -0.43
N TYR A 45 -1.45 -7.28 -0.42
CA TYR A 45 -1.10 -6.01 -1.06
C TYR A 45 -0.57 -5.02 -0.02
N LEU A 46 0.75 -4.82 -0.01
CA LEU A 46 1.44 -3.87 0.86
C LEU A 46 1.10 -2.44 0.46
N ILE A 47 0.13 -1.85 1.17
CA ILE A 47 -0.25 -0.43 1.06
C ILE A 47 1.02 0.43 1.15
N PRO A 48 1.34 1.27 0.13
CA PRO A 48 2.50 2.15 0.16
C PRO A 48 2.48 3.07 1.38
N SER A 49 3.63 3.32 2.00
CA SER A 49 3.76 4.39 3.00
C SER A 49 4.99 5.23 2.65
N PRO A 50 4.88 6.57 2.58
CA PRO A 50 3.65 7.38 2.67
C PRO A 50 2.75 7.21 1.43
N LEU A 51 1.42 7.32 1.62
CA LEU A 51 0.44 7.34 0.53
C LEU A 51 0.31 8.78 -0.01
N PRO A 52 0.94 9.15 -1.14
CA PRO A 52 0.51 10.35 -1.83
C PRO A 52 -0.94 10.12 -2.26
N THR A 53 -1.83 10.96 -1.78
CA THR A 53 -3.17 11.09 -2.34
C THR A 53 -3.17 12.30 -3.26
N ARG A 54 -4.20 12.50 -4.08
CA ARG A 54 -4.35 13.72 -4.87
C ARG A 54 -4.16 15.03 -4.07
N ARG A 55 -4.41 15.02 -2.76
CA ARG A 55 -4.29 16.18 -1.84
C ARG A 55 -2.90 16.39 -1.27
N ASN A 56 -2.08 15.33 -1.23
CA ASN A 56 -0.74 15.35 -0.66
C ASN A 56 0.36 15.10 -1.70
N ARG A 57 0.00 14.94 -2.99
CA ARG A 57 0.93 14.86 -4.10
C ARG A 57 1.48 16.26 -4.41
N THR A 58 2.79 16.37 -4.63
CA THR A 58 3.39 17.66 -5.01
C THR A 58 2.87 18.12 -6.39
N CYS A 59 2.83 19.44 -6.62
CA CYS A 59 2.40 20.00 -7.89
C CYS A 59 3.24 19.46 -9.06
N SER A 60 4.54 19.32 -8.87
CA SER A 60 5.48 18.77 -9.85
C SER A 60 5.21 17.30 -10.17
N ALA A 61 4.89 16.47 -9.17
CA ALA A 61 4.56 15.07 -9.41
C ALA A 61 3.23 14.93 -10.18
N THR A 62 2.25 15.79 -9.88
CA THR A 62 0.99 15.85 -10.63
C THR A 62 1.22 16.28 -12.08
N ALA A 63 1.98 17.36 -12.31
CA ALA A 63 2.28 17.85 -13.66
C ALA A 63 2.96 16.78 -14.53
N ARG A 64 3.99 16.11 -13.98
CA ARG A 64 4.68 15.03 -14.70
C ARG A 64 3.79 13.84 -15.01
N ALA A 65 2.85 13.51 -14.12
CA ALA A 65 1.90 12.44 -14.37
C ALA A 65 0.90 12.85 -15.46
N LEU A 66 0.43 14.11 -15.50
CA LEU A 66 -0.49 14.62 -16.52
C LEU A 66 0.13 14.66 -17.92
N GLU A 67 1.41 15.02 -18.02
CA GLU A 67 2.21 15.01 -19.26
C GLU A 67 2.66 13.59 -19.65
N GLY A 68 2.48 12.62 -18.76
CA GLY A 68 2.88 11.23 -18.97
C GLY A 68 1.98 10.48 -19.97
N PRO A 69 2.47 9.35 -20.50
CA PRO A 69 1.67 8.48 -21.34
C PRO A 69 0.47 7.91 -20.57
N THR A 70 -0.65 7.75 -21.27
CA THR A 70 -1.83 7.07 -20.75
C THR A 70 -1.66 5.56 -20.92
N PHE A 71 -1.89 4.82 -19.85
CA PHE A 71 -1.86 3.36 -19.82
C PHE A 71 -3.27 2.80 -19.68
N THR A 72 -3.43 1.54 -20.03
CA THR A 72 -4.65 0.77 -19.81
C THR A 72 -4.38 -0.39 -18.85
N GLY A 73 -5.44 -0.88 -18.24
CA GLY A 73 -5.36 -2.01 -17.33
C GLY A 73 -6.73 -2.43 -16.85
N VAL A 74 -6.74 -3.46 -16.01
CA VAL A 74 -7.95 -4.03 -15.46
C VAL A 74 -7.96 -3.81 -13.95
N CYS A 75 -9.08 -3.31 -13.43
CA CYS A 75 -9.26 -3.19 -12.00
C CYS A 75 -9.26 -4.59 -11.38
N LYS A 76 -8.29 -4.87 -10.49
CA LYS A 76 -8.16 -6.17 -9.85
C LYS A 76 -9.03 -6.26 -8.61
N CYS A 77 -8.95 -5.24 -7.77
CA CYS A 77 -9.78 -5.15 -6.58
C CYS A 77 -9.91 -3.68 -6.18
N PHE A 78 -11.12 -3.28 -5.83
CA PHE A 78 -11.39 -1.95 -5.31
C PHE A 78 -12.37 -2.05 -4.14
N SER A 79 -12.06 -1.38 -3.04
CA SER A 79 -12.92 -1.38 -1.85
C SER A 79 -13.38 0.05 -1.54
N ARG A 80 -14.65 0.33 -1.81
CA ARG A 80 -15.29 1.61 -1.49
C ARG A 80 -15.14 1.98 -0.01
N SER A 81 -15.33 1.02 0.89
CA SER A 81 -15.22 1.25 2.34
C SER A 81 -13.80 1.65 2.78
N LYS A 82 -12.78 1.13 2.10
CA LYS A 82 -11.37 1.46 2.39
C LYS A 82 -10.84 2.63 1.55
N GLY A 83 -11.52 3.01 0.48
CA GLY A 83 -11.14 4.10 -0.42
C GLY A 83 -9.91 3.83 -1.28
N HIS A 84 -9.48 2.58 -1.45
CA HIS A 84 -8.32 2.23 -2.25
C HIS A 84 -8.46 0.85 -2.90
N GLY A 85 -7.63 0.61 -3.92
CA GLY A 85 -7.63 -0.61 -4.71
C GLY A 85 -6.32 -0.82 -5.45
N PHE A 86 -6.32 -1.82 -6.32
CA PHE A 86 -5.21 -2.16 -7.20
C PHE A 86 -5.68 -2.39 -8.63
N ILE A 87 -4.88 -1.92 -9.59
CA ILE A 87 -5.08 -2.10 -11.01
C ILE A 87 -3.95 -2.98 -11.54
N THR A 88 -4.29 -4.00 -12.30
CA THR A 88 -3.32 -4.81 -13.02
C THR A 88 -3.10 -4.19 -14.40
N PRO A 89 -1.89 -3.68 -14.71
CA PRO A 89 -1.56 -3.11 -16.01
C PRO A 89 -1.60 -4.17 -17.12
N SER A 90 -1.98 -3.79 -18.33
CA SER A 90 -1.93 -4.69 -19.50
C SER A 90 -0.51 -5.14 -19.84
N ASP A 91 0.51 -4.35 -19.50
CA ASP A 91 1.93 -4.68 -19.67
C ASP A 91 2.42 -5.85 -18.79
N GLY A 92 1.59 -6.36 -17.87
CA GLY A 92 1.99 -7.44 -16.95
C GLY A 92 2.99 -7.02 -15.87
N SER A 93 3.16 -5.71 -15.68
CA SER A 93 3.94 -5.12 -14.58
C SER A 93 3.27 -5.34 -13.23
N ASN A 94 3.96 -4.95 -12.15
CA ASN A 94 3.41 -5.02 -10.79
C ASN A 94 2.08 -4.26 -10.66
N ASP A 95 1.21 -4.79 -9.80
CA ASP A 95 -0.08 -4.17 -9.50
C ASP A 95 0.10 -2.72 -9.00
N ILE A 96 -0.67 -1.81 -9.58
CA ILE A 96 -0.56 -0.38 -9.35
C ILE A 96 -1.56 0.05 -8.30
N PHE A 97 -1.11 0.80 -7.30
CA PHE A 97 -1.98 1.31 -6.26
C PHE A 97 -2.89 2.42 -6.79
N VAL A 98 -4.19 2.35 -6.51
CA VAL A 98 -5.16 3.40 -6.82
C VAL A 98 -5.88 3.86 -5.56
N HIS A 99 -6.11 5.17 -5.47
CA HIS A 99 -6.88 5.79 -4.41
C HIS A 99 -8.20 6.34 -4.97
N ILE A 100 -9.28 6.32 -4.18
CA ILE A 100 -10.61 6.84 -4.55
C ILE A 100 -10.56 8.28 -5.05
N SER A 101 -9.69 9.11 -4.47
CA SER A 101 -9.51 10.52 -4.88
C SER A 101 -8.90 10.69 -6.27
N ASP A 102 -8.27 9.65 -6.82
CA ASP A 102 -7.63 9.65 -8.13
C ASP A 102 -8.51 8.96 -9.20
N ILE A 103 -9.68 8.45 -8.81
CA ILE A 103 -10.67 7.85 -9.71
C ILE A 103 -11.62 8.96 -10.18
N GLU A 104 -11.77 9.05 -11.49
CA GLU A 104 -12.67 9.95 -12.20
C GLU A 104 -13.93 9.20 -12.64
N GLY A 105 -15.03 9.94 -12.76
CA GLY A 105 -16.30 9.41 -13.21
C GLY A 105 -17.31 9.13 -12.09
N GLU A 106 -18.48 8.64 -12.50
CA GLU A 106 -19.62 8.44 -11.59
C GLU A 106 -19.68 7.02 -11.03
N TYR A 107 -19.04 6.05 -11.69
CA TYR A 107 -19.09 4.63 -11.30
C TYR A 107 -17.96 4.26 -10.33
N VAL A 108 -18.30 3.38 -9.39
CA VAL A 108 -17.36 2.72 -8.49
C VAL A 108 -16.67 1.60 -9.29
N PRO A 109 -15.33 1.61 -9.42
CA PRO A 109 -14.63 0.55 -10.14
C PRO A 109 -14.88 -0.79 -9.47
N VAL A 110 -15.16 -1.80 -10.30
CA VAL A 110 -15.35 -3.18 -9.86
C VAL A 110 -14.29 -4.07 -10.49
N GLU A 111 -14.06 -5.24 -9.89
CA GLU A 111 -13.15 -6.22 -10.45
C GLU A 111 -13.53 -6.62 -11.90
N GLY A 112 -12.54 -6.61 -12.78
CA GLY A 112 -12.72 -6.88 -14.20
C GLY A 112 -13.05 -5.67 -15.07
N ASP A 113 -13.21 -4.48 -14.50
CA ASP A 113 -13.40 -3.25 -15.29
C ASP A 113 -12.12 -2.85 -16.00
N GLU A 114 -12.24 -2.47 -17.28
CA GLU A 114 -11.14 -1.85 -17.99
C GLU A 114 -11.08 -0.36 -17.67
N VAL A 115 -9.88 0.08 -17.30
CA VAL A 115 -9.62 1.45 -16.90
C VAL A 115 -8.42 2.00 -17.66
N SER A 116 -8.50 3.28 -18.01
CA SER A 116 -7.36 4.09 -18.43
C SER A 116 -6.84 4.87 -17.24
N TYR A 117 -5.52 4.99 -17.12
CA TYR A 117 -4.89 5.72 -16.02
C TYR A 117 -3.51 6.23 -16.44
N LYS A 118 -2.98 7.16 -15.66
CA LYS A 118 -1.60 7.62 -15.77
C LYS A 118 -0.80 7.16 -14.57
N ILE A 119 0.51 7.01 -14.75
CA ILE A 119 1.41 6.55 -13.71
C ILE A 119 2.08 7.75 -13.04
N CYS A 120 1.97 7.82 -11.72
CA CYS A 120 2.73 8.73 -10.89
C CYS A 120 3.65 7.96 -9.95
N SER A 121 4.95 8.22 -10.00
CA SER A 121 5.89 7.70 -9.01
C SER A 121 5.69 8.38 -7.66
N ILE A 122 5.79 7.62 -6.57
CA ILE A 122 5.62 8.11 -5.20
C ILE A 122 6.97 8.62 -4.64
N PRO A 123 7.19 9.94 -4.47
CA PRO A 123 8.39 10.46 -3.82
C PRO A 123 8.39 10.13 -2.30
N PRO A 124 9.55 10.15 -1.61
CA PRO A 124 10.89 10.52 -2.09
C PRO A 124 11.69 9.36 -2.69
N LYS A 125 11.25 8.11 -2.52
CA LYS A 125 11.99 6.92 -2.96
C LYS A 125 11.68 6.46 -4.38
N HIS A 126 10.55 6.89 -4.97
CA HIS A 126 10.12 6.54 -6.34
C HIS A 126 10.00 5.02 -6.60
N GLU A 127 9.96 4.21 -5.54
CA GLU A 127 9.95 2.74 -5.61
C GLU A 127 8.57 2.20 -5.97
N LYS A 128 7.52 2.92 -5.56
CA LYS A 128 6.13 2.53 -5.77
C LYS A 128 5.45 3.49 -6.75
N ILE A 129 4.54 2.93 -7.54
CA ILE A 129 3.75 3.66 -8.53
C ILE A 129 2.30 3.73 -8.10
N GLN A 130 1.67 4.87 -8.42
CA GLN A 130 0.27 5.14 -8.17
C GLN A 130 -0.43 5.47 -9.49
N ALA A 131 -1.61 4.90 -9.67
CA ALA A 131 -2.51 5.24 -10.76
C ALA A 131 -3.22 6.55 -10.43
N VAL A 132 -3.17 7.48 -11.36
CA VAL A 132 -3.77 8.81 -11.27
C VAL A 132 -4.67 9.05 -12.48
N GLU A 133 -5.68 9.90 -12.34
CA GLU A 133 -6.60 10.22 -13.43
C GLU A 133 -7.24 8.93 -14.00
N VAL A 134 -7.72 8.07 -13.09
CA VAL A 134 -8.23 6.75 -13.46
C VAL A 134 -9.65 6.89 -13.98
N ALA A 135 -9.89 6.56 -15.25
CA ALA A 135 -11.21 6.59 -15.87
C ALA A 135 -11.62 5.19 -16.33
N ILE A 136 -12.86 4.80 -16.09
CA ILE A 136 -13.39 3.51 -16.54
C ILE A 136 -13.75 3.62 -18.03
N THR A 137 -13.11 2.80 -18.87
CA THR A 137 -13.35 2.78 -20.32
C THR A 137 -14.38 1.73 -20.70
N HIS A 138 -14.30 0.53 -20.10
CA HIS A 138 -15.27 -0.54 -20.31
C HIS A 138 -15.71 -1.12 -18.98
N LEU A 139 -17.01 -0.99 -18.71
CA LEU A 139 -17.66 -1.60 -17.56
C LEU A 139 -17.79 -3.11 -17.79
N ASN A 140 -17.45 -3.91 -16.80
CA ASN A 140 -17.63 -5.36 -16.85
C ASN A 140 -19.13 -5.69 -16.92
N PRO A 141 -19.63 -6.25 -18.04
CA PRO A 141 -21.06 -6.47 -18.25
C PRO A 141 -21.66 -7.55 -17.33
N GLY A 142 -20.82 -8.30 -16.60
CA GLY A 142 -21.24 -9.33 -15.66
C GLY A 142 -21.52 -8.85 -14.23
N THR A 143 -21.20 -7.59 -13.91
CA THR A 143 -21.21 -7.10 -12.53
C THR A 143 -22.12 -5.89 -12.34
N LYS A 144 -22.80 -5.81 -11.20
CA LYS A 144 -23.63 -4.64 -10.85
C LYS A 144 -22.72 -3.47 -10.48
N HIS A 145 -22.65 -2.48 -11.35
CA HIS A 145 -21.90 -1.25 -11.12
C HIS A 145 -22.68 -0.33 -10.19
N GLU A 146 -22.08 0.03 -9.07
CA GLU A 146 -22.60 1.09 -8.21
C GLU A 146 -22.07 2.44 -8.68
N THR A 147 -22.89 3.48 -8.54
CA THR A 147 -22.49 4.87 -8.79
C THR A 147 -22.19 5.54 -7.45
N TRP A 148 -21.16 6.38 -7.39
CA TRP A 148 -20.82 7.16 -6.19
C TRP A 148 -22.02 7.98 -5.68
N GLY A 149 -22.89 8.43 -6.60
CA GLY A 149 -24.06 9.27 -6.37
C GLY A 149 -25.37 8.56 -6.05
N GLY A 150 -25.36 7.33 -5.54
CA GLY A 150 -26.58 6.58 -5.18
C GLY A 150 -27.39 7.17 -4.02
N ALA A 151 -28.07 8.30 -4.23
CA ALA A 151 -29.36 8.71 -3.65
C ALA A 151 -29.82 10.07 -4.22
N GLY A 152 -30.87 10.07 -5.07
CA GLY A 152 -31.75 11.23 -5.24
C GLY A 152 -31.56 12.11 -6.48
N ARG A 153 -32.05 11.65 -7.64
CA ARG A 153 -32.64 12.54 -8.65
C ARG A 153 -34.05 12.06 -8.97
N GLN A 154 -34.97 12.28 -8.03
CA GLN A 154 -36.38 12.37 -8.39
C GLN A 154 -36.68 13.84 -8.74
N GLN A 155 -37.15 14.02 -9.96
CA GLN A 155 -37.72 15.23 -10.53
C GLN A 155 -38.69 15.91 -9.54
N LEU A 156 -38.35 17.09 -9.00
CA LEU A 156 -39.31 17.99 -8.37
C LEU A 156 -39.02 19.42 -8.84
N ARG A 157 -40.05 20.05 -9.39
CA ARG A 157 -40.12 21.47 -9.71
C ARG A 157 -39.64 22.33 -8.53
N ALA A 158 -38.92 23.39 -8.88
CA ALA A 158 -38.83 24.69 -8.21
C ALA A 158 -38.66 24.72 -6.67
N GLY A 159 -37.47 25.17 -6.25
CA GLY A 159 -37.26 25.82 -4.95
C GLY A 159 -36.85 24.89 -3.82
N GLY A 160 -35.60 24.98 -3.38
CA GLY A 160 -35.14 24.33 -2.16
C GLY A 160 -33.67 23.96 -2.22
N VAL A 161 -32.85 24.72 -1.51
CA VAL A 161 -31.42 24.46 -1.29
C VAL A 161 -31.21 23.05 -0.71
N SER A 162 -30.62 22.17 -1.52
CA SER A 162 -30.37 20.78 -1.16
C SER A 162 -29.04 20.68 -0.39
N ALA A 163 -29.11 20.23 0.86
CA ALA A 163 -27.95 19.93 1.69
C ALA A 163 -27.22 18.71 1.12
N GLY A 164 -26.15 18.96 0.36
CA GLY A 164 -25.30 17.95 -0.25
C GLY A 164 -24.54 17.16 0.81
N GLY A 165 -24.72 15.83 0.78
CA GLY A 165 -23.92 14.87 1.53
C GLY A 165 -22.43 15.02 1.20
N TYR A 166 -21.65 15.20 2.27
CA TYR A 166 -20.25 15.60 2.23
C TYR A 166 -19.34 14.40 1.95
N TYR A 167 -18.97 14.15 0.69
CA TYR A 167 -17.65 13.62 0.36
C TYR A 167 -16.84 14.77 -0.23
N SER A 168 -16.21 15.52 0.67
CA SER A 168 -15.48 16.73 0.30
C SER A 168 -14.25 16.39 -0.53
N PHE A 169 -14.37 16.51 -1.84
CA PHE A 169 -13.27 16.70 -2.77
C PHE A 169 -12.78 18.15 -2.61
N HIS A 170 -11.93 18.43 -1.61
CA HIS A 170 -11.23 19.71 -1.56
C HIS A 170 -10.31 19.80 -2.79
N ARG A 171 -10.69 20.73 -3.68
CA ARG A 171 -9.97 21.19 -4.86
C ARG A 171 -8.82 22.11 -4.46
#